data_AF-A0A538J082-F1
#
_entry.id   AF-A0A538J082-F1
#
_cell.length_a   1.000
_cell.length_b   1.000
_cell.length_c   1.000
_cell.angle_alpha   90.00
_cell.angle_beta   90.00
_cell.angle_gamma   90.00
#
_symmetry.space_group_name_H-M   'P 1'
#
loop_
_entity.id
_entity.type
_entity.pdbx_description
1 polymer ?
#
loop_
_entity_poly.entity_id
_entity_poly.type
_entity_poly.pdbx_seq_one_letter_code
_entity_poly.pdbx_strand_id
1 'polypeptide(L)'
;MGVRSCGLLFEPSLQCCTERYAGRVRRERLRSVLIVAAKVGGAIALVVLLVIFKPFVHSREPSSGSNLRPYVSGFQSPTFVATASGQPNRLYVVEQAGTIRYVEGGRIAGKLLDIRSRVGSGGERGLLSVAFSPAYEHDHLLYVDYTDKAGDTRVIAFRSRKSRAVLASARQLLFVDQPYSNHNGGQLQFGPDGLLYVGMGDGGAQGDPGTVRRTSTSG
;
A
#
# COMPACT_ATOMS: atom_id res chain seq x y z
N MET A 1 -8.84 10.99 57.77
CA MET A 1 -9.83 10.32 58.64
C MET A 1 -11.19 11.00 58.50
N GLY A 2 -12.28 10.32 58.84
CA GLY A 2 -13.67 10.80 58.72
C GLY A 2 -14.59 9.64 58.31
N VAL A 3 -14.91 8.66 59.17
CA VAL A 3 -15.75 8.70 60.39
C VAL A 3 -17.23 8.96 60.09
N ARG A 4 -18.03 7.87 60.16
CA ARG A 4 -19.47 7.74 60.51
C ARG A 4 -19.96 6.35 60.03
N SER A 5 -20.86 5.62 60.69
CA SER A 5 -21.31 5.62 62.09
C SER A 5 -21.97 4.27 62.40
N CYS A 6 -22.11 3.91 63.69
CA CYS A 6 -22.86 2.72 64.14
C CYS A 6 -24.35 3.03 64.41
N GLY A 7 -25.21 2.01 64.39
CA GLY A 7 -26.69 2.10 64.48
C GLY A 7 -27.33 0.79 63.96
N LEU A 8 -27.51 -0.32 64.70
CA LEU A 8 -28.02 -0.59 66.06
C LEU A 8 -29.57 -0.60 66.15
N LEU A 9 -30.16 -1.79 66.40
CA LEU A 9 -31.34 -2.13 67.25
C LEU A 9 -32.45 -3.05 66.65
N PHE A 10 -32.63 -4.20 67.34
CA PHE A 10 -33.89 -4.87 67.75
C PHE A 10 -34.72 -5.86 66.88
N GLU A 11 -35.31 -6.80 67.63
CA GLU A 11 -36.18 -7.97 67.36
C GLU A 11 -37.70 -7.64 67.48
N PRO A 12 -38.67 -8.61 67.53
CA PRO A 12 -38.76 -10.03 67.07
C PRO A 12 -40.06 -10.34 66.26
N SER A 13 -40.25 -11.59 65.74
CA SER A 13 -41.46 -12.44 66.01
C SER A 13 -41.60 -13.73 65.16
N LEU A 14 -41.46 -14.88 65.84
CA LEU A 14 -42.19 -16.17 65.75
C LEU A 14 -43.12 -16.55 64.56
N GLN A 15 -42.93 -17.80 64.07
CA GLN A 15 -43.97 -18.81 63.70
C GLN A 15 -44.89 -18.54 62.47
N CYS A 16 -45.37 -19.52 61.67
CA CYS A 16 -45.17 -20.98 61.51
C CYS A 16 -45.54 -21.38 60.04
N CYS A 17 -45.73 -22.62 59.54
CA CYS A 17 -45.67 -24.01 60.05
C CYS A 17 -45.70 -25.02 58.87
N THR A 18 -45.22 -26.26 59.08
CA THR A 18 -45.47 -27.50 58.26
C THR A 18 -45.01 -27.47 56.78
N GLU A 19 -44.78 -28.60 56.07
CA GLU A 19 -45.05 -30.02 56.35
C GLU A 19 -43.85 -30.96 56.02
N ARG A 20 -44.06 -32.29 56.08
CA ARG A 20 -43.05 -33.35 56.10
C ARG A 20 -42.76 -33.92 54.70
N TYR A 21 -41.53 -34.36 54.48
CA TYR A 21 -41.31 -35.67 53.85
C TYR A 21 -40.11 -36.39 54.50
N ALA A 22 -40.21 -37.71 54.64
CA ALA A 22 -39.23 -38.50 55.40
C ALA A 22 -38.46 -39.49 54.50
N GLY A 23 -37.15 -39.60 54.71
CA GLY A 23 -36.26 -40.47 53.93
C GLY A 23 -34.88 -40.64 54.58
N ARG A 24 -34.81 -41.34 55.72
CA ARG A 24 -33.61 -41.40 56.59
C ARG A 24 -32.91 -42.77 56.60
N VAL A 25 -31.82 -42.91 55.84
CA VAL A 25 -30.77 -43.94 56.01
C VAL A 25 -29.42 -43.25 55.72
N ARG A 26 -28.61 -42.88 56.73
CA ARG A 26 -27.54 -43.68 57.40
C ARG A 26 -26.43 -44.13 56.41
N ARG A 27 -25.12 -43.99 56.72
CA ARG A 27 -24.41 -43.65 57.98
C ARG A 27 -22.96 -43.19 57.70
N GLU A 28 -22.28 -42.64 58.73
CA GLU A 28 -20.81 -42.45 58.95
C GLU A 28 -19.87 -42.17 57.74
N ARG A 29 -19.07 -41.09 57.68
CA ARG A 29 -17.89 -40.70 58.50
C ARG A 29 -16.65 -41.63 58.36
N LEU A 30 -15.47 -41.04 58.60
CA LEU A 30 -14.10 -41.57 58.40
C LEU A 30 -13.66 -41.52 56.92
N ARG A 31 -12.89 -40.55 56.41
CA ARG A 31 -11.61 -39.91 56.82
C ARG A 31 -10.38 -40.84 56.82
N SER A 32 -9.48 -40.53 55.87
CA SER A 32 -8.02 -40.68 55.92
C SER A 32 -7.37 -42.00 55.48
N VAL A 33 -6.14 -41.84 54.95
CA VAL A 33 -5.12 -42.85 54.63
C VAL A 33 -5.45 -43.85 53.51
N LEU A 34 -5.21 -43.43 52.26
CA LEU A 34 -4.64 -44.33 51.22
C LEU A 34 -3.85 -43.54 50.14
N ILE A 35 -2.99 -42.63 50.60
CA ILE A 35 -1.97 -42.01 49.74
C ILE A 35 -0.84 -43.04 49.57
N VAL A 36 -0.64 -43.54 48.34
CA VAL A 36 0.67 -43.88 47.72
C VAL A 36 0.43 -44.47 46.32
N ALA A 37 -0.47 -45.44 46.18
CA ALA A 37 -0.63 -46.25 44.95
C ALA A 37 -0.98 -45.42 43.69
N ALA A 38 -1.76 -44.34 43.83
CA ALA A 38 -2.18 -43.53 42.68
C ALA A 38 -1.07 -42.68 42.03
N LYS A 39 0.08 -42.46 42.70
CA LYS A 39 1.08 -41.50 42.23
C LYS A 39 1.96 -41.99 41.06
N VAL A 40 2.18 -43.29 40.92
CA VAL A 40 3.02 -43.84 39.83
C VAL A 40 2.24 -43.91 38.51
N GLY A 41 1.01 -44.44 38.53
CA GLY A 41 0.15 -44.48 37.34
C GLY A 41 -0.22 -43.09 36.82
N GLY A 42 -0.52 -42.15 37.72
CA GLY A 42 -0.85 -40.77 37.35
C GLY A 42 0.29 -40.02 36.64
N ALA A 43 1.54 -40.24 37.06
CA ALA A 43 2.70 -39.61 36.43
C ALA A 43 2.90 -40.08 34.98
N ILE A 44 2.81 -41.39 34.74
CA ILE A 44 2.97 -41.96 33.38
C ILE A 44 1.81 -41.50 32.47
N ALA A 45 0.57 -41.53 32.96
CA ALA A 45 -0.59 -41.04 32.21
C ALA A 45 -0.47 -39.56 31.83
N LEU A 46 0.01 -38.70 32.74
CA LEU A 46 0.21 -37.27 32.49
C LEU A 46 1.36 -37.00 31.50
N VAL A 47 2.46 -37.74 31.58
CA VAL A 47 3.58 -37.62 30.62
C VAL A 47 3.16 -38.10 29.23
N VAL A 48 2.44 -39.22 29.12
CA VAL A 48 1.90 -39.70 27.84
C VAL A 48 0.93 -38.67 27.24
N LEU A 49 0.06 -38.05 28.07
CA LEU A 49 -0.84 -37.00 27.63
C LEU A 49 -0.09 -35.77 27.09
N LEU A 50 1.00 -35.35 27.74
CA LEU A 50 1.83 -34.21 27.31
C LEU A 50 2.74 -34.51 26.10
N VAL A 51 3.05 -35.77 25.81
CA VAL A 51 3.80 -36.16 24.61
C VAL A 51 2.87 -36.34 23.40
N ILE A 52 1.65 -36.85 23.60
CA ILE A 52 0.64 -36.97 22.53
C ILE A 52 0.02 -35.61 22.23
N PHE A 53 -0.41 -34.85 23.24
CA PHE A 53 -0.64 -33.41 23.12
C PHE A 53 0.67 -32.66 23.30
N LYS A 54 1.57 -32.79 22.32
CA LYS A 54 2.25 -31.57 21.87
C LYS A 54 1.13 -30.60 21.47
N PRO A 55 0.96 -29.44 22.13
CA PRO A 55 0.09 -28.43 21.57
C PRO A 55 0.71 -28.06 20.23
N PHE A 56 0.03 -28.40 19.13
CA PHE A 56 0.47 -27.99 17.80
C PHE A 56 0.12 -26.51 17.65
N VAL A 57 0.89 -25.69 18.39
CA VAL A 57 1.13 -24.29 18.12
C VAL A 57 1.76 -24.26 16.74
N HIS A 58 0.88 -24.31 15.73
CA HIS A 58 1.21 -23.85 14.41
C HIS A 58 1.67 -22.42 14.64
N SER A 59 2.97 -22.18 14.46
CA SER A 59 3.44 -20.88 14.01
C SER A 59 2.62 -20.57 12.78
N ARG A 60 1.55 -19.78 12.97
CA ARG A 60 0.91 -19.10 11.85
C ARG A 60 1.93 -18.07 11.43
N GLU A 61 2.82 -18.51 10.53
CA GLU A 61 3.50 -17.62 9.60
C GLU A 61 2.47 -16.57 9.20
N PRO A 62 2.70 -15.27 9.49
CA PRO A 62 1.78 -14.24 9.07
C PRO A 62 1.60 -14.41 7.57
N SER A 63 0.36 -14.53 7.10
CA SER A 63 0.05 -14.62 5.67
C SER A 63 0.31 -13.24 5.03
N SER A 64 1.59 -12.92 4.90
CA SER A 64 2.18 -11.68 4.39
C SER A 64 2.05 -11.56 2.87
N GLY A 65 1.36 -12.51 2.23
CA GLY A 65 0.82 -12.36 0.89
C GLY A 65 -0.22 -11.24 0.86
N SER A 66 0.17 -10.10 0.31
CA SER A 66 -0.75 -9.04 -0.07
C SER A 66 -1.83 -9.60 -1.00
N ASN A 67 -3.10 -9.34 -0.70
CA ASN A 67 -4.23 -9.82 -1.52
C ASN A 67 -4.36 -8.95 -2.77
N LEU A 68 -3.38 -9.03 -3.68
CA LEU A 68 -3.33 -8.27 -4.91
C LEU A 68 -4.51 -8.68 -5.81
N ARG A 69 -5.33 -7.69 -6.18
CA ARG A 69 -6.46 -7.86 -7.10
C ARG A 69 -6.30 -6.90 -8.27
N PRO A 70 -6.57 -7.33 -9.52
CA PRO A 70 -6.58 -6.42 -10.67
C PRO A 70 -7.57 -5.28 -10.43
N TYR A 71 -7.08 -4.03 -10.48
CA TYR A 71 -7.93 -2.85 -10.31
C TYR A 71 -8.61 -2.44 -11.62
N VAL A 72 -7.81 -2.28 -12.69
CA VAL A 72 -8.27 -1.98 -14.06
C VAL A 72 -7.32 -2.64 -15.06
N SER A 73 -7.85 -3.13 -16.18
CA SER A 73 -7.10 -3.70 -17.31
C SER A 73 -7.33 -2.91 -18.61
N GLY A 74 -6.64 -3.28 -19.70
CA GLY A 74 -6.80 -2.64 -21.02
C GLY A 74 -5.87 -1.47 -21.31
N PHE A 75 -4.73 -1.39 -20.60
CA PHE A 75 -3.60 -0.50 -20.93
C PHE A 75 -2.60 -1.17 -21.86
N GLN A 76 -1.84 -0.37 -22.62
CA GLN A 76 -0.79 -0.85 -23.52
C GLN A 76 0.59 -0.41 -23.02
N SER A 77 1.44 -1.36 -22.64
CA SER A 77 2.78 -1.13 -22.07
C SER A 77 2.83 0.01 -21.03
N PRO A 78 2.15 -0.13 -19.88
CA PRO A 78 2.14 0.94 -18.87
C PRO A 78 3.53 1.14 -18.25
N THR A 79 3.99 2.39 -18.21
CA THR A 79 5.32 2.78 -17.70
C THR A 79 5.26 3.43 -16.32
N PHE A 80 4.21 4.17 -16.01
CA PHE A 80 4.08 4.94 -14.76
C PHE A 80 2.62 5.13 -14.35
N VAL A 81 2.39 5.35 -13.05
CA VAL A 81 1.07 5.69 -12.49
C VAL A 81 1.21 6.87 -11.54
N ALA A 82 0.33 7.86 -11.68
CA ALA A 82 0.35 9.10 -10.90
C ALA A 82 -1.06 9.51 -10.43
N THR A 83 -1.12 10.26 -9.32
CA THR A 83 -2.28 11.05 -8.89
C THR A 83 -2.03 12.54 -9.16
N ALA A 84 -3.05 13.37 -9.02
CA ALA A 84 -2.91 14.82 -9.15
C ALA A 84 -3.68 15.55 -8.04
N SER A 85 -3.16 16.71 -7.62
CA SER A 85 -3.80 17.59 -6.63
C SER A 85 -5.22 17.98 -7.09
N GLY A 86 -6.16 18.05 -6.15
CA GLY A 86 -7.59 18.25 -6.41
C GLY A 86 -8.33 17.07 -7.07
N GLN A 87 -7.68 15.94 -7.36
CA GLN A 87 -8.31 14.81 -8.09
C GLN A 87 -8.09 13.44 -7.41
N PRO A 88 -8.45 13.27 -6.12
CA PRO A 88 -8.12 12.08 -5.33
C PRO A 88 -8.73 10.76 -5.84
N ASN A 89 -9.85 10.83 -6.56
CA ASN A 89 -10.55 9.66 -7.11
C ASN A 89 -10.10 9.29 -8.54
N ARG A 90 -8.99 9.86 -9.03
CA ARG A 90 -8.48 9.66 -10.38
C ARG A 90 -7.01 9.20 -10.37
N LEU A 91 -6.76 8.05 -10.98
CA LEU A 91 -5.41 7.59 -11.32
C LEU A 91 -5.11 7.93 -12.78
N TYR A 92 -3.91 8.43 -13.05
CA TYR A 92 -3.35 8.62 -14.38
C TYR A 92 -2.36 7.49 -14.65
N VAL A 93 -2.52 6.79 -15.78
CA VAL A 93 -1.65 5.71 -16.23
C VAL A 93 -0.98 6.14 -17.53
N VAL A 94 0.35 6.08 -17.53
CA VAL A 94 1.22 6.41 -18.66
C VAL A 94 1.48 5.15 -19.47
N GLU A 95 1.31 5.23 -20.78
CA GLU A 95 1.51 4.14 -21.74
C GLU A 95 2.69 4.47 -22.66
N GLN A 96 3.66 3.56 -22.76
CA GLN A 96 4.99 3.75 -23.38
C GLN A 96 4.94 4.41 -24.77
N ALA A 97 3.93 4.10 -25.59
CA ALA A 97 3.78 4.62 -26.94
C ALA A 97 3.61 6.15 -27.01
N GLY A 98 3.18 6.81 -25.93
CA GLY A 98 2.95 8.26 -25.89
C GLY A 98 1.54 8.69 -25.50
N THR A 99 0.83 7.91 -24.67
CA THR A 99 -0.53 8.25 -24.19
C THR A 99 -0.60 8.27 -22.66
N ILE A 100 -1.39 9.20 -22.11
CA ILE A 100 -1.74 9.22 -20.68
C ILE A 100 -3.25 9.04 -20.57
N ARG A 101 -3.68 7.90 -20.05
CA ARG A 101 -5.10 7.56 -19.82
C ARG A 101 -5.42 7.75 -18.34
N TYR A 102 -6.70 7.93 -18.02
CA TYR A 102 -7.13 8.11 -16.63
C TYR A 102 -8.26 7.17 -16.24
N VAL A 103 -8.23 6.71 -15.00
CA VAL A 103 -9.19 5.80 -14.36
C VAL A 103 -10.04 6.58 -13.39
N GLU A 104 -11.36 6.39 -13.47
CA GLU A 104 -12.33 6.89 -12.50
C GLU A 104 -13.41 5.82 -12.30
N GLY A 105 -13.77 5.52 -11.05
CA GLY A 105 -14.81 4.53 -10.74
C GLY A 105 -14.50 3.11 -11.24
N GLY A 106 -13.25 2.65 -11.10
CA GLY A 106 -12.86 1.27 -11.46
C GLY A 106 -12.83 0.96 -12.96
N ARG A 107 -12.78 1.98 -13.83
CA ARG A 107 -12.68 1.83 -15.29
C ARG A 107 -11.84 2.93 -15.91
N ILE A 108 -11.27 2.67 -17.09
CA ILE A 108 -10.63 3.72 -17.88
C ILE A 108 -11.72 4.71 -18.35
N ALA A 109 -11.65 5.93 -17.86
CA ALA A 109 -12.68 6.96 -18.06
C ALA A 109 -12.31 7.97 -19.17
N GLY A 110 -11.04 8.06 -19.55
CA GLY A 110 -10.62 8.90 -20.66
C GLY A 110 -9.12 8.95 -20.92
N LYS A 111 -8.70 9.99 -21.63
CA LYS A 111 -7.31 10.23 -22.05
C LYS A 111 -6.95 11.70 -21.86
N LEU A 112 -5.93 11.96 -21.06
CA LEU A 112 -5.37 13.28 -20.78
C LEU A 112 -4.48 13.76 -21.93
N LEU A 113 -3.57 12.90 -22.39
CA LEU A 113 -2.52 13.23 -23.37
C LEU A 113 -2.44 12.18 -24.47
N ASP A 114 -2.17 12.61 -25.71
CA ASP A 114 -1.77 11.78 -26.83
C ASP A 114 -0.69 12.51 -27.63
N ILE A 115 0.54 12.01 -27.56
CA ILE A 115 1.72 12.53 -28.26
C ILE A 115 2.50 11.42 -28.98
N ARG A 116 1.82 10.32 -29.36
CA ARG A 116 2.42 9.17 -30.08
C ARG A 116 3.12 9.55 -31.40
N SER A 117 2.77 10.69 -31.99
CA SER A 117 3.46 11.29 -33.14
C SER A 117 4.84 11.87 -32.81
N ARG A 118 5.10 12.24 -31.54
CA ARG A 118 6.37 12.82 -31.04
C ARG A 118 7.28 11.79 -30.36
N VAL A 119 6.72 10.72 -29.80
CA VAL A 119 7.44 9.74 -28.95
C VAL A 119 8.07 8.60 -29.76
N GLY A 120 9.35 8.33 -29.57
CA GLY A 120 10.01 7.09 -30.00
C GLY A 120 9.90 6.04 -28.88
N SER A 121 9.28 4.89 -29.17
CA SER A 121 8.94 3.88 -28.17
C SER A 121 9.53 2.51 -28.49
N GLY A 122 10.03 1.81 -27.48
CA GLY A 122 10.56 0.44 -27.59
C GLY A 122 11.91 0.28 -26.88
N GLY A 123 12.12 -0.88 -26.26
CA GLY A 123 13.16 -1.04 -25.24
C GLY A 123 12.81 -0.18 -24.02
N GLU A 124 13.77 0.60 -23.54
CA GLU A 124 13.58 1.57 -22.46
C GLU A 124 13.01 2.92 -22.95
N ARG A 125 12.90 3.13 -24.27
CA ARG A 125 12.41 4.39 -24.86
C ARG A 125 10.89 4.46 -24.85
N GLY A 126 10.35 5.65 -24.68
CA GLY A 126 8.90 5.91 -24.76
C GLY A 126 8.49 7.17 -24.02
N LEU A 127 7.22 7.26 -23.65
CA LEU A 127 6.73 8.19 -22.63
C LEU A 127 6.87 7.50 -21.27
N LEU A 128 7.72 8.06 -20.40
CA LEU A 128 8.28 7.32 -19.26
C LEU A 128 7.64 7.71 -17.93
N SER A 129 7.28 8.97 -17.73
CA SER A 129 6.57 9.41 -16.52
C SER A 129 5.72 10.67 -16.74
N VAL A 130 4.89 10.98 -15.74
CA VAL A 130 4.19 12.26 -15.62
C VAL A 130 4.25 12.74 -14.17
N ALA A 131 4.68 13.98 -13.96
CA ALA A 131 4.53 14.69 -12.70
C ALA A 131 3.45 15.76 -12.86
N PHE A 132 2.58 15.89 -11.86
CA PHE A 132 1.63 17.00 -11.76
C PHE A 132 2.17 18.06 -10.80
N SER A 133 1.90 19.33 -11.08
CA SER A 133 2.22 20.42 -10.14
C SER A 133 1.59 20.14 -8.76
N PRO A 134 2.27 20.47 -7.64
CA PRO A 134 1.63 20.47 -6.32
C PRO A 134 0.36 21.34 -6.30
N ALA A 135 0.32 22.39 -7.11
CA ALA A 135 -0.80 23.31 -7.29
C ALA A 135 -1.70 22.97 -8.50
N TYR A 136 -1.72 21.71 -9.00
CA TYR A 136 -2.45 21.31 -10.21
C TYR A 136 -3.95 21.64 -10.20
N GLU A 137 -4.58 21.70 -9.02
CA GLU A 137 -5.97 22.12 -8.87
C GLU A 137 -6.21 23.57 -9.35
N HIS A 138 -5.18 24.42 -9.32
CA HIS A 138 -5.25 25.84 -9.67
C HIS A 138 -4.47 26.18 -10.95
N ASP A 139 -3.28 25.62 -11.15
CA ASP A 139 -2.45 25.92 -12.33
C ASP A 139 -2.70 24.98 -13.53
N HIS A 140 -3.24 23.78 -13.28
CA HIS A 140 -3.42 22.71 -14.25
C HIS A 140 -2.13 22.31 -15.02
N LEU A 141 -0.95 22.51 -14.43
CA LEU A 141 0.34 22.17 -15.03
C LEU A 141 0.74 20.71 -14.78
N LEU A 142 1.10 20.02 -15.87
CA LEU A 142 1.71 18.71 -15.85
C LEU A 142 3.03 18.72 -16.63
N TYR A 143 3.91 17.80 -16.28
CA TYR A 143 5.26 17.67 -16.81
C TYR A 143 5.45 16.22 -17.23
N VAL A 144 5.97 15.99 -18.44
CA VAL A 144 6.22 14.65 -18.96
C VAL A 144 7.66 14.52 -19.42
N ASP A 145 8.24 13.35 -19.16
CA ASP A 145 9.51 12.92 -19.74
C ASP A 145 9.22 11.87 -20.82
N TYR A 146 9.74 12.10 -22.03
CA TYR A 146 9.69 11.11 -23.09
C TYR A 146 10.92 11.13 -23.98
N THR A 147 11.22 9.96 -24.55
CA THR A 147 12.15 9.80 -25.66
C THR A 147 11.47 10.16 -26.98
N ASP A 148 12.05 11.05 -27.78
CA ASP A 148 11.45 11.49 -29.04
C ASP A 148 11.74 10.55 -30.23
N LYS A 149 11.34 10.96 -31.45
CA LYS A 149 11.53 10.17 -32.69
C LYS A 149 13.00 10.06 -33.14
N ALA A 150 13.88 10.98 -32.74
CA ALA A 150 15.32 10.86 -33.00
C ALA A 150 15.97 9.90 -31.99
N GLY A 151 15.54 9.96 -30.73
CA GLY A 151 16.05 9.15 -29.63
C GLY A 151 16.36 9.93 -28.37
N ASP A 152 16.20 11.25 -28.40
CA ASP A 152 16.61 12.18 -27.35
C ASP A 152 15.57 12.34 -26.24
N THR A 153 16.01 12.73 -25.04
CA THR A 153 15.11 12.97 -23.90
C THR A 153 14.49 14.37 -23.97
N ARG A 154 13.18 14.45 -23.78
CA ARG A 154 12.37 15.68 -23.73
C ARG A 154 11.62 15.76 -22.40
N VAL A 155 11.93 16.75 -21.57
CA VAL A 155 11.05 17.14 -20.45
C VAL A 155 10.19 18.31 -20.90
N ILE A 156 8.89 18.09 -21.05
CA ILE A 156 7.93 19.08 -21.56
C ILE A 156 6.85 19.38 -20.51
N ALA A 157 6.65 20.66 -20.21
CA ALA A 157 5.48 21.15 -19.47
C ALA A 157 4.28 21.36 -20.42
N PHE A 158 3.09 20.98 -19.97
CA PHE A 158 1.80 21.27 -20.61
C PHE A 158 0.83 21.82 -19.57
N ARG A 159 -0.15 22.62 -20.01
CA ARG A 159 -1.34 22.96 -19.21
C ARG A 159 -2.54 22.13 -19.65
N SER A 160 -3.38 21.71 -18.71
CA SER A 160 -4.62 20.98 -18.99
C SER A 160 -5.86 21.87 -18.95
N ARG A 161 -6.92 21.45 -19.64
CA ARG A 161 -8.25 22.08 -19.66
C ARG A 161 -9.30 21.01 -19.96
N LYS A 162 -10.39 20.94 -19.18
CA LYS A 162 -11.46 19.94 -19.34
C LYS A 162 -10.92 18.49 -19.43
N SER A 163 -10.07 18.10 -18.47
CA SER A 163 -9.42 16.77 -18.38
C SER A 163 -8.55 16.37 -19.59
N ARG A 164 -8.07 17.33 -20.40
CA ARG A 164 -7.13 17.08 -21.51
C ARG A 164 -5.97 18.09 -21.48
N ALA A 165 -4.75 17.63 -21.80
CA ALA A 165 -3.60 18.49 -22.02
C ALA A 165 -3.75 19.27 -23.34
N VAL A 166 -3.43 20.57 -23.32
CA VAL A 166 -3.51 21.44 -24.49
C VAL A 166 -2.16 21.37 -25.23
N LEU A 167 -2.09 20.66 -26.35
CA LEU A 167 -0.82 20.40 -27.05
C LEU A 167 -0.07 21.66 -27.52
N ALA A 168 -0.78 22.78 -27.72
CA ALA A 168 -0.22 24.08 -28.05
C ALA A 168 0.38 24.84 -26.83
N SER A 169 0.15 24.35 -25.60
CA SER A 169 0.78 24.87 -24.38
C SER A 169 2.11 24.19 -24.03
N ALA A 170 2.64 23.37 -24.95
CA ALA A 170 3.91 22.67 -24.78
C ALA A 170 5.07 23.66 -24.63
N ARG A 171 5.68 23.68 -23.44
CA ARG A 171 6.92 24.40 -23.16
C ARG A 171 8.00 23.38 -22.80
N GLN A 172 9.08 23.31 -23.57
CA GLN A 172 10.23 22.49 -23.19
C GLN A 172 10.83 23.04 -21.89
N LEU A 173 11.35 22.16 -21.05
CA LEU A 173 12.12 22.51 -19.85
C LEU A 173 13.56 22.03 -20.00
N LEU A 174 13.72 20.78 -20.45
CA LEU A 174 14.97 20.10 -20.64
C LEU A 174 14.96 19.38 -21.99
N PHE A 175 16.10 19.43 -22.69
CA PHE A 175 16.43 18.55 -23.80
C PHE A 175 17.86 18.03 -23.60
N VAL A 176 18.04 16.72 -23.78
CA VAL A 176 19.32 16.03 -23.65
C VAL A 176 19.54 15.17 -24.89
N ASP A 177 20.64 15.41 -25.60
CA ASP A 177 21.10 14.53 -26.69
C ASP A 177 21.38 13.13 -26.11
N GLN A 178 20.77 12.08 -26.66
CA GLN A 178 21.00 10.70 -26.20
C GLN A 178 21.74 9.87 -27.26
N PRO A 179 23.04 9.57 -27.08
CA PRO A 179 23.82 8.83 -28.07
C PRO A 179 23.41 7.35 -28.18
N TYR A 180 22.75 6.78 -27.17
CA TYR A 180 22.27 5.40 -27.18
C TYR A 180 20.82 5.27 -26.68
N SER A 181 20.22 4.10 -26.94
CA SER A 181 18.78 3.86 -26.73
C SER A 181 18.40 3.34 -25.33
N ASN A 182 19.36 3.28 -24.40
CA ASN A 182 19.21 2.72 -23.05
C ASN A 182 19.88 3.61 -22.00
N HIS A 183 19.54 3.39 -20.73
CA HIS A 183 19.98 4.14 -19.55
C HIS A 183 19.67 5.65 -19.64
N ASN A 184 18.51 6.00 -20.19
CA ASN A 184 18.08 7.38 -20.32
C ASN A 184 17.29 7.91 -19.10
N GLY A 185 16.90 7.03 -18.16
CA GLY A 185 16.17 7.40 -16.95
C GLY A 185 14.69 7.65 -17.23
N GLY A 186 14.22 8.87 -16.98
CA GLY A 186 12.88 9.34 -17.37
C GLY A 186 11.84 9.44 -16.25
N GLN A 187 12.24 9.38 -14.97
CA GLN A 187 11.33 9.63 -13.85
C GLN A 187 11.26 11.13 -13.51
N LEU A 188 10.05 11.68 -13.45
CA LEU A 188 9.75 13.00 -12.92
C LEU A 188 9.06 12.88 -11.55
N GLN A 189 9.48 13.70 -10.58
CA GLN A 189 8.85 13.78 -9.26
C GLN A 189 9.00 15.18 -8.67
N PHE A 190 7.96 15.71 -8.03
CA PHE A 190 8.09 16.91 -7.19
C PHE A 190 8.56 16.53 -5.78
N GLY A 191 9.56 17.25 -5.27
CA GLY A 191 10.02 17.13 -3.89
C GLY A 191 9.13 17.90 -2.90
N PRO A 192 9.33 17.69 -1.58
CA PRO A 192 8.63 18.44 -0.53
C PRO A 192 9.08 19.92 -0.44
N ASP A 193 10.17 20.26 -1.11
CA ASP A 193 10.69 21.61 -1.35
C ASP A 193 10.00 22.34 -2.51
N GLY A 194 9.14 21.65 -3.28
CA GLY A 194 8.47 22.18 -4.46
C GLY A 194 9.30 22.14 -5.75
N LEU A 195 10.51 21.57 -5.75
CA LEU A 195 11.33 21.43 -6.94
C LEU A 195 10.93 20.20 -7.77
N LEU A 196 11.06 20.31 -9.10
CA LEU A 196 10.88 19.19 -10.03
C LEU A 196 12.20 18.45 -10.22
N TYR A 197 12.28 17.25 -9.67
CA TYR A 197 13.41 16.34 -9.86
C TYR A 197 13.25 15.55 -11.17
N VAL A 198 14.34 15.43 -11.91
CA VAL A 198 14.44 14.68 -13.17
C VAL A 198 15.47 13.57 -12.99
N GLY A 199 15.01 12.32 -12.91
CA GLY A 199 15.85 11.13 -12.86
C GLY A 199 16.42 10.81 -14.24
N MET A 200 17.68 11.17 -14.47
CA MET A 200 18.45 10.88 -15.70
C MET A 200 19.41 9.71 -15.43
N GLY A 201 19.56 8.77 -16.37
CA GLY A 201 20.55 7.69 -16.26
C GLY A 201 21.96 8.12 -16.68
N ASP A 202 22.83 7.20 -17.12
CA ASP A 202 24.18 7.51 -17.66
C ASP A 202 24.15 7.86 -19.18
N GLY A 203 23.30 7.16 -19.95
CA GLY A 203 23.09 7.30 -21.39
C GLY A 203 23.63 6.16 -22.24
N GLY A 204 24.23 5.14 -21.61
CA GLY A 204 24.92 4.04 -22.26
C GLY A 204 26.16 4.48 -23.05
N ALA A 205 26.80 3.59 -23.81
CA ALA A 205 26.60 2.13 -23.85
C ALA A 205 27.40 1.45 -22.73
N GLN A 206 27.65 0.14 -22.83
CA GLN A 206 28.54 -0.55 -21.89
C GLN A 206 29.96 0.04 -21.97
N GLY A 207 30.46 0.58 -20.86
CA GLY A 207 31.82 1.12 -20.76
C GLY A 207 31.98 2.55 -21.31
N ASP A 208 30.90 3.33 -21.36
CA ASP A 208 30.87 4.77 -21.66
C ASP A 208 31.76 5.21 -22.86
N PRO A 209 31.61 4.61 -24.05
CA PRO A 209 32.56 4.75 -25.17
C PRO A 209 32.46 6.09 -25.94
N GLY A 210 31.93 7.15 -25.32
CA GLY A 210 31.69 8.45 -25.96
C GLY A 210 31.91 9.64 -25.03
N THR A 211 32.08 10.84 -25.59
CA THR A 211 32.15 12.09 -24.82
C THR A 211 30.79 12.50 -24.25
N VAL A 212 30.83 13.27 -23.16
CA VAL A 212 29.67 13.62 -22.32
C VAL A 212 28.48 14.20 -23.11
N ARG A 213 27.27 13.79 -22.71
CA ARG A 213 25.98 14.31 -23.18
C ARG A 213 25.94 15.85 -23.21
N ARG A 214 25.18 16.39 -24.17
CA ARG A 214 24.82 17.81 -24.19
C ARG A 214 23.42 18.00 -23.65
N THR A 215 23.28 18.94 -22.72
CA THR A 215 22.03 19.31 -22.06
C THR A 215 21.70 20.76 -22.37
N SER A 216 20.42 21.03 -22.63
CA SER A 216 19.91 22.40 -22.76
C SER A 216 18.62 22.58 -21.97
N THR A 217 18.48 23.75 -21.35
CA THR A 217 17.25 24.23 -20.72
C THR A 217 16.81 25.51 -21.39
N SER A 218 15.51 25.80 -21.37
CA SER A 218 14.98 27.11 -21.76
C SER A 218 14.50 27.86 -20.52
N GLY A 219 15.03 29.07 -20.31
CA GLY A 219 14.47 30.06 -19.39
C GLY A 219 13.10 30.53 -19.82
#